data_AF-A0A417R209-F1
#
_entry.id   AF-A0A417R209-F1
#
_cell.length_a   1.000
_cell.length_b   1.000
_cell.length_c   1.000
_cell.angle_alpha   90.00
_cell.angle_beta   90.00
_cell.angle_gamma   90.00
#
_symmetry.space_group_name_H-M   'P 1'
#
loop_
_entity.id
_entity.type
_entity.pdbx_description
1 polymer ?
#
loop_
_entity_poly.entity_id
_entity_poly.type
_entity_poly.pdbx_seq_one_letter_code
_entity_poly.pdbx_strand_id
1 'polypeptide(L)'
;MSNEMMKREMQEAVQAGERALQSLYAARDKLGSARNWGIFDMLGGGFISDFVKHSKMNDAAALMEQAKSDIQRFQRELRDVQVSLDLRMEIGSFLSFADFFLDGLVADYMVQSKIADAREQVDDAINRIEKILADVKNRMNGEV
;
A
#
# COMPACT_ATOMS: atom_id res chain seq x y z
N MET A 1 -6.62 7.82 -32.86
CA MET A 1 -6.26 6.80 -31.86
C MET A 1 -7.56 6.36 -31.22
N SER A 2 -7.86 5.07 -31.32
CA SER A 2 -9.22 4.51 -31.36
C SER A 2 -9.79 4.27 -29.96
N ASN A 3 -11.10 4.46 -29.75
CA ASN A 3 -11.81 4.21 -28.47
C ASN A 3 -11.47 2.87 -27.81
N GLU A 4 -11.11 1.85 -28.59
CA GLU A 4 -10.63 0.54 -28.11
C GLU A 4 -9.34 0.62 -27.27
N MET A 5 -8.40 1.49 -27.66
CA MET A 5 -7.14 1.69 -26.92
C MET A 5 -7.41 2.36 -25.57
N MET A 6 -8.27 3.38 -25.56
CA MET A 6 -8.66 4.09 -24.34
C MET A 6 -9.44 3.20 -23.37
N LYS A 7 -10.37 2.37 -23.86
CA LYS A 7 -11.07 1.36 -23.04
C LYS A 7 -10.09 0.35 -22.43
N ARG A 8 -9.11 -0.09 -23.22
CA ARG A 8 -8.09 -1.02 -22.74
C ARG A 8 -7.20 -0.39 -21.67
N GLU A 9 -6.74 0.84 -21.86
CA GLU A 9 -5.94 1.58 -20.86
C GLU A 9 -6.73 1.78 -19.56
N MET A 10 -8.02 2.12 -19.65
CA MET A 10 -8.89 2.22 -18.46
C MET A 10 -9.04 0.87 -17.74
N GLN A 11 -9.18 -0.25 -18.46
CA GLN A 11 -9.25 -1.58 -17.86
C GLN A 11 -7.93 -1.98 -17.20
N GLU A 12 -6.79 -1.73 -17.85
CA GLU A 12 -5.46 -2.00 -17.30
C GLU A 12 -5.20 -1.16 -16.04
N ALA A 13 -5.63 0.11 -16.03
CA ALA A 13 -5.60 0.97 -14.85
C ALA A 13 -6.47 0.43 -13.70
N VAL A 14 -7.71 0.01 -13.98
CA VAL A 14 -8.59 -0.58 -12.96
C VAL A 14 -7.96 -1.84 -12.36
N GLN A 15 -7.45 -2.75 -13.19
CA GLN A 15 -6.79 -3.96 -12.71
C GLN A 15 -5.51 -3.68 -11.91
N ALA A 16 -4.73 -2.68 -12.30
CA ALA A 16 -3.55 -2.27 -11.55
C ALA A 16 -3.93 -1.64 -10.20
N GLY A 17 -4.98 -0.82 -10.14
CA GLY A 17 -5.46 -0.23 -8.90
C GLY A 17 -6.06 -1.25 -7.94
N GLU A 18 -6.81 -2.24 -8.45
CA GLU A 18 -7.36 -3.32 -7.62
C GLU A 18 -6.25 -4.18 -7.01
N ARG A 19 -5.19 -4.47 -7.77
CA ARG A 19 -4.00 -5.15 -7.24
C ARG A 19 -3.28 -4.32 -6.18
N ALA A 20 -3.11 -3.01 -6.43
CA ALA A 20 -2.52 -2.10 -5.44
C ALA A 20 -3.33 -2.07 -4.14
N LEU A 21 -4.67 -2.02 -4.22
CA LEU A 21 -5.53 -2.12 -3.04
C LEU A 21 -5.37 -3.45 -2.31
N GLN A 22 -5.34 -4.57 -3.03
CA GLN A 22 -5.16 -5.89 -2.41
C GLN A 22 -3.84 -5.96 -1.64
N SER A 23 -2.75 -5.46 -2.21
CA SER A 23 -1.43 -5.44 -1.57
C SER A 23 -1.40 -4.48 -0.37
N LEU A 24 -2.03 -3.30 -0.47
CA LEU A 24 -2.18 -2.39 0.66
C LEU A 24 -3.02 -2.97 1.79
N TYR A 25 -4.11 -3.67 1.48
CA TYR A 25 -4.94 -4.34 2.48
C TYR A 25 -4.17 -5.45 3.21
N ALA A 26 -3.39 -6.25 2.47
CA ALA A 26 -2.52 -7.25 3.07
C ALA A 26 -1.44 -6.62 3.98
N ALA A 27 -0.82 -5.51 3.54
CA ALA A 27 0.13 -4.75 4.35
C ALA A 27 -0.54 -4.20 5.62
N ARG A 28 -1.72 -3.59 5.50
CA ARG A 28 -2.51 -3.06 6.63
C ARG A 28 -2.83 -4.14 7.64
N ASP A 29 -3.32 -5.30 7.20
CA ASP A 29 -3.71 -6.39 8.09
C ASP A 29 -2.50 -6.95 8.84
N LYS A 30 -1.36 -7.08 8.15
CA LYS A 30 -0.11 -7.51 8.76
C LYS A 30 0.38 -6.50 9.80
N LEU A 31 0.38 -5.20 9.47
CA LEU A 31 0.74 -4.13 10.39
C LEU A 31 -0.25 -3.99 11.56
N GLY A 32 -1.55 -4.23 11.35
CA GLY A 32 -2.60 -4.16 12.36
C GLY A 32 -2.58 -5.34 13.34
N SER A 33 -2.21 -6.53 12.86
CA SER A 33 -1.97 -7.71 13.70
C SER A 33 -0.82 -7.51 14.72
N ALA A 34 -0.04 -6.43 14.58
CA ALA A 34 0.98 -6.02 15.54
C ALA A 34 0.42 -5.54 16.90
N ARG A 35 -0.88 -5.21 17.02
CA ARG A 35 -1.50 -4.93 18.33
C ARG A 35 -1.49 -6.15 19.27
N ASN A 36 -1.37 -7.36 18.70
CA ASN A 36 -1.13 -8.61 19.44
C ASN A 36 0.35 -8.93 19.69
N TRP A 37 1.30 -8.14 19.20
CA TRP A 37 2.72 -8.38 19.51
C TRP A 37 3.09 -7.94 20.93
N GLY A 38 2.41 -6.92 21.48
CA GLY A 38 2.65 -6.40 22.83
C GLY A 38 1.86 -7.09 23.96
N ILE A 39 0.67 -7.65 23.67
CA ILE A 39 -0.12 -8.37 24.69
C ILE A 39 0.58 -9.68 25.11
N PHE A 40 1.40 -10.24 24.23
CA PHE A 40 2.22 -11.41 24.53
C PHE A 40 3.39 -11.12 25.49
N ASP A 41 3.89 -9.87 25.55
CA ASP A 41 4.94 -9.46 26.49
C ASP A 41 4.42 -9.29 27.94
N MET A 42 3.12 -9.09 28.14
CA MET A 42 2.56 -8.79 29.48
C MET A 42 1.86 -9.95 30.20
N LEU A 43 1.62 -11.09 29.54
CA LEU A 43 0.86 -12.21 30.14
C LEU A 43 1.65 -13.51 30.40
N GLY A 44 2.95 -13.58 30.08
CA GLY A 44 3.62 -14.88 30.05
C GLY A 44 5.12 -14.96 30.36
N GLY A 45 5.75 -13.92 30.91
CA GLY A 45 7.13 -14.02 31.40
C GLY A 45 8.19 -14.34 30.33
N GLY A 46 8.79 -13.31 29.74
CA GLY A 46 10.23 -13.29 29.43
C GLY A 46 10.80 -14.07 28.24
N PHE A 47 10.05 -14.85 27.45
CA PHE A 47 10.66 -15.67 26.38
C PHE A 47 9.90 -15.71 25.05
N ILE A 48 9.44 -14.56 24.54
CA ILE A 48 9.09 -14.47 23.11
C ILE A 48 10.25 -13.87 22.36
N SER A 49 10.99 -14.79 21.76
CA SER A 49 12.26 -14.61 21.09
C SER A 49 12.27 -13.45 20.09
N ASP A 50 13.39 -12.73 20.06
CA ASP A 50 13.75 -11.78 19.00
C ASP A 50 13.55 -12.37 17.59
N PHE A 51 13.62 -13.71 17.46
CA PHE A 51 13.42 -14.47 16.23
C PHE A 51 11.99 -14.39 15.64
N VAL A 52 10.95 -14.42 16.48
CA VAL A 52 9.55 -14.30 16.01
C VAL A 52 9.22 -12.86 15.61
N LYS A 53 9.80 -11.88 16.32
CA LYS A 53 9.71 -10.46 15.96
C LYS A 53 10.37 -10.21 14.59
N HIS A 54 11.52 -10.83 14.33
CA HIS A 54 12.25 -10.67 13.06
C HIS A 54 11.51 -11.24 11.84
N SER A 55 10.91 -12.43 11.94
CA SER A 55 10.19 -13.04 10.80
C SER A 55 8.96 -12.24 10.39
N LYS A 56 8.16 -11.77 11.35
CA LYS A 56 6.97 -10.98 11.03
C LYS A 56 7.32 -9.56 10.56
N MET A 57 8.49 -9.05 10.94
CA MET A 57 9.05 -7.80 10.44
C MET A 57 9.37 -7.90 8.96
N ASN A 58 10.08 -8.96 8.58
CA ASN A 58 10.42 -9.25 7.19
C ASN A 58 9.17 -9.45 6.33
N ASP A 59 8.13 -10.08 6.88
CA ASP A 59 6.83 -10.22 6.20
C ASP A 59 6.17 -8.85 5.94
N ALA A 60 6.18 -7.95 6.92
CA ALA A 60 5.61 -6.61 6.76
C ALA A 60 6.40 -5.78 5.73
N ALA A 61 7.74 -5.87 5.76
CA ALA A 61 8.60 -5.25 4.76
C ALA A 61 8.33 -5.78 3.34
N ALA A 62 8.20 -7.11 3.19
CA ALA A 62 7.89 -7.73 1.90
C ALA A 62 6.53 -7.30 1.35
N LEU A 63 5.50 -7.21 2.20
CA LEU A 63 4.18 -6.72 1.80
C LEU A 63 4.18 -5.24 1.44
N MET A 64 4.95 -4.42 2.16
CA MET A 64 5.14 -3.01 1.83
C MET A 64 5.86 -2.80 0.50
N GLU A 65 6.92 -3.56 0.22
CA GLU A 65 7.61 -3.53 -1.07
C GLU A 65 6.69 -3.99 -2.21
N GLN A 66 5.87 -5.01 -1.97
CA GLN A 66 4.85 -5.44 -2.93
C GLN A 66 3.82 -4.34 -3.20
N ALA A 67 3.28 -3.70 -2.15
CA ALA A 67 2.33 -2.60 -2.28
C ALA A 67 2.94 -1.42 -3.05
N LYS A 68 4.18 -1.06 -2.74
CA LYS A 68 4.95 -0.04 -3.47
C LYS A 68 5.06 -0.36 -4.96
N SER A 69 5.46 -1.58 -5.31
CA SER A 69 5.59 -2.03 -6.71
C SER A 69 4.25 -1.96 -7.47
N ASP A 70 3.17 -2.42 -6.84
CA ASP A 70 1.83 -2.40 -7.44
C ASP A 70 1.29 -0.97 -7.62
N ILE A 71 1.56 -0.08 -6.67
CA ILE A 71 1.22 1.36 -6.78
C ILE A 71 2.02 2.03 -7.89
N GLN A 72 3.33 1.75 -8.02
CA GLN A 72 4.14 2.26 -9.14
C GLN A 72 3.61 1.77 -10.49
N ARG A 73 3.12 0.54 -10.55
CA ARG A 73 2.45 0.03 -11.74
C ARG A 73 1.16 0.78 -12.00
N PHE A 74 0.29 0.92 -11.00
CA PHE A 74 -0.96 1.67 -11.12
C PHE A 74 -0.72 3.10 -11.61
N GLN A 75 0.28 3.79 -11.07
CA GLN A 75 0.67 5.13 -11.49
C GLN A 75 1.07 5.20 -12.98
N ARG A 76 1.75 4.16 -13.49
CA ARG A 76 2.13 4.07 -14.90
C ARG A 76 0.92 3.87 -15.81
N GLU A 77 0.03 2.95 -15.46
CA GLU A 77 -1.19 2.72 -16.27
C GLU A 77 -2.13 3.93 -16.24
N LEU A 78 -2.11 4.69 -15.14
CA LEU A 78 -2.85 5.94 -15.00
C LEU A 78 -2.22 7.13 -15.76
N ARG A 79 -1.03 7.01 -16.35
CA ARG A 79 -0.37 8.15 -17.00
C ARG A 79 -1.15 8.66 -18.22
N ASP A 80 -1.73 7.72 -18.95
CA ASP A 80 -2.44 7.98 -20.20
C ASP A 80 -3.95 8.19 -19.95
N VAL A 81 -4.42 7.90 -18.73
CA VAL A 81 -5.72 8.32 -18.21
C VAL A 81 -5.59 9.73 -17.60
N GLN A 82 -6.48 10.65 -17.95
CA GLN A 82 -6.45 12.03 -17.44
C GLN A 82 -6.87 12.06 -15.94
N VAL A 83 -5.95 11.76 -15.04
CA VAL A 83 -6.17 11.75 -13.59
C VAL A 83 -5.67 13.05 -12.92
N SER A 84 -6.26 13.37 -11.77
CA SER A 84 -5.97 14.59 -11.01
C SER A 84 -4.51 14.66 -10.52
N LEU A 85 -3.98 15.88 -10.39
CA LEU A 85 -2.65 16.13 -9.81
C LEU A 85 -2.54 15.66 -8.35
N ASP A 86 -3.65 15.69 -7.59
CA ASP A 86 -3.73 15.20 -6.21
C ASP A 86 -3.33 13.73 -6.08
N LEU A 87 -3.80 12.86 -7.00
CA LEU A 87 -3.38 11.45 -7.04
C LEU A 87 -1.86 11.33 -7.08
N ARG A 88 -1.21 12.09 -7.98
CA ARG A 88 0.22 11.95 -8.23
C ARG A 88 1.04 12.36 -7.01
N MET A 89 0.57 13.38 -6.28
CA MET A 89 1.21 13.83 -5.04
C MET A 89 1.06 12.78 -3.93
N GLU A 90 -0.14 12.21 -3.76
CA GLU A 90 -0.40 11.25 -2.68
C GLU A 90 0.28 9.89 -2.92
N ILE A 91 0.28 9.40 -4.16
CA ILE A 91 1.10 8.22 -4.54
C ILE A 91 2.58 8.50 -4.27
N GLY A 92 3.07 9.68 -4.64
CA GLY A 92 4.45 10.08 -4.37
C GLY A 92 4.78 10.09 -2.87
N SER A 93 3.85 10.53 -2.03
CA SER A 93 3.97 10.51 -0.57
C SER A 93 4.12 9.09 -0.02
N PHE A 94 3.25 8.17 -0.44
CA PHE A 94 3.33 6.77 -0.02
C PHE A 94 4.63 6.10 -0.49
N LEU A 95 5.03 6.29 -1.75
CA LEU A 95 6.25 5.69 -2.29
C LEU A 95 7.49 6.19 -1.53
N SER A 96 7.56 7.50 -1.27
CA SER A 96 8.64 8.11 -0.49
C SER A 96 8.67 7.59 0.95
N PHE A 97 7.50 7.41 1.55
CA PHE A 97 7.39 6.81 2.88
C PHE A 97 7.82 5.34 2.88
N ALA A 98 7.38 4.54 1.90
CA ALA A 98 7.75 3.13 1.79
C ALA A 98 9.26 2.98 1.64
N ASP A 99 9.91 3.82 0.83
CA ASP A 99 11.38 3.86 0.71
C ASP A 99 12.03 4.17 2.07
N PHE A 100 11.62 5.25 2.73
CA PHE A 100 12.14 5.61 4.06
C PHE A 100 11.91 4.51 5.11
N PHE A 101 10.74 3.89 5.10
CA PHE A 101 10.36 2.83 6.01
C PHE A 101 11.21 1.59 5.80
N LEU A 102 11.39 1.16 4.54
CA LEU A 102 12.17 -0.03 4.19
C LEU A 102 13.66 0.17 4.45
N ASP A 103 14.22 1.33 4.08
CA ASP A 103 15.60 1.70 4.39
C ASP A 103 15.85 1.74 5.90
N GLY A 104 14.89 2.29 6.65
CA GLY A 104 14.96 2.42 8.11
C GLY A 104 14.59 1.16 8.90
N LEU A 105 14.09 0.11 8.26
CA LEU A 105 13.73 -1.18 8.87
C LEU A 105 14.90 -2.18 8.81
N VAL A 106 15.79 -2.03 7.82
CA VAL A 106 17.07 -2.77 7.75
C VAL A 106 18.06 -2.31 8.83
N ALA A 107 17.97 -1.05 9.26
CA ALA A 107 18.97 -0.42 10.13
C ALA A 107 18.73 -0.61 11.64
N ASP A 108 17.49 -0.59 12.12
CA ASP A 108 17.19 -0.67 13.55
C ASP A 108 15.80 -1.27 13.79
N TYR A 109 15.66 -2.00 14.91
CA TYR A 109 14.41 -2.54 15.40
C TYR A 109 13.25 -1.54 15.20
N MET A 110 12.23 -1.96 14.46
CA MET A 110 11.06 -1.13 14.18
C MET A 110 10.30 -0.85 15.48
N VAL A 111 10.31 0.42 15.89
CA VAL A 111 9.58 0.90 17.08
C VAL A 111 8.08 0.95 16.81
N GLN A 112 7.28 0.85 17.87
CA GLN A 112 5.82 0.89 17.79
C GLN A 112 5.29 2.13 17.05
N SER A 113 5.98 3.28 17.13
CA SER A 113 5.62 4.48 16.38
C SER A 113 5.74 4.28 14.86
N LYS A 114 6.82 3.66 14.36
CA LYS A 114 6.97 3.35 12.93
C LYS A 114 5.88 2.44 12.39
N ILE A 115 5.40 1.49 13.21
CA ILE A 115 4.24 0.64 12.85
C ILE A 115 2.97 1.48 12.76
N ALA A 116 2.75 2.42 13.70
CA ALA A 116 1.59 3.30 13.67
C ALA A 116 1.62 4.22 12.43
N ASP A 117 2.76 4.85 12.16
CA ASP A 117 2.94 5.72 10.99
C ASP A 117 2.74 4.93 9.69
N ALA A 118 3.27 3.71 9.60
CA ALA A 118 3.06 2.85 8.42
C ALA A 118 1.60 2.48 8.21
N ARG A 119 0.86 2.24 9.28
CA ARG A 119 -0.59 1.97 9.18
C ARG A 119 -1.34 3.18 8.68
N GLU A 120 -1.05 4.36 9.23
CA GLU A 120 -1.67 5.62 8.78
C GLU A 120 -1.41 5.85 7.30
N GLN A 121 -0.17 5.69 6.84
CA GLN A 121 0.19 5.88 5.43
C GLN A 121 -0.44 4.85 4.50
N VAL A 122 -0.58 3.59 4.95
CA VAL A 122 -1.28 2.54 4.19
C VAL A 122 -2.79 2.82 4.12
N ASP A 123 -3.42 3.15 5.24
CA ASP A 123 -4.84 3.53 5.28
C ASP A 123 -5.10 4.75 4.41
N ASP A 124 -4.15 5.68 4.41
CA ASP A 124 -4.24 6.83 3.56
C ASP A 124 -4.20 6.44 2.08
N ALA A 125 -3.18 5.69 1.65
CA ALA A 125 -3.07 5.21 0.27
C ALA A 125 -4.32 4.42 -0.19
N ILE A 126 -4.89 3.57 0.67
CA ILE A 126 -6.14 2.83 0.39
C ILE A 126 -7.26 3.80 0.04
N ASN A 127 -7.56 4.74 0.95
CA ASN A 127 -8.66 5.70 0.78
C ASN A 127 -8.54 6.50 -0.52
N ARG A 128 -7.31 6.78 -0.97
CA ARG A 128 -7.09 7.53 -2.20
C ARG A 128 -7.31 6.63 -3.40
N ILE A 129 -6.63 5.49 -3.47
CA ILE A 129 -6.76 4.57 -4.61
C ILE A 129 -8.23 4.15 -4.81
N GLU A 130 -9.00 3.96 -3.75
CA GLU A 130 -10.45 3.72 -3.85
C GLU A 130 -11.21 4.85 -4.53
N LYS A 131 -10.96 6.11 -4.15
CA LYS A 131 -11.58 7.29 -4.80
C LYS A 131 -11.24 7.35 -6.30
N ILE A 132 -9.99 7.05 -6.64
CA ILE A 132 -9.53 7.09 -8.04
C ILE A 132 -10.14 5.95 -8.84
N LEU A 133 -10.16 4.74 -8.30
CA LEU A 133 -10.82 3.61 -8.94
C LEU A 133 -12.31 3.90 -9.16
N ALA A 134 -12.98 4.53 -8.21
CA ALA A 134 -14.36 4.96 -8.37
C ALA A 134 -14.50 5.96 -9.53
N ASP A 135 -13.63 6.97 -9.63
CA ASP A 135 -13.64 7.94 -10.74
C ASP A 135 -13.38 7.28 -12.10
N VAL A 136 -12.35 6.43 -12.21
CA VAL A 136 -12.01 5.70 -13.45
C VAL A 136 -13.15 4.76 -13.85
N LYS A 137 -13.75 4.02 -12.91
CA LYS A 137 -14.91 3.15 -13.17
C LYS A 137 -16.13 3.94 -13.61
N ASN A 138 -16.39 5.10 -13.01
CA ASN A 138 -17.49 5.97 -13.41
C ASN A 138 -17.32 6.52 -14.82
N ARG A 139 -16.10 6.93 -15.20
CA ARG A 139 -15.81 7.39 -16.56
C ARG A 139 -15.93 6.25 -17.58
N MET A 140 -15.43 5.06 -17.24
CA MET A 140 -15.56 3.88 -18.09
C MET A 140 -17.03 3.49 -18.34
N ASN A 141 -17.90 3.68 -17.33
CA ASN A 141 -19.34 3.39 -17.44
C ASN A 141 -20.17 4.55 -18.03
N GLY A 142 -19.67 5.79 -17.97
CA GLY A 142 -20.33 7.00 -18.48
C GLY A 142 -20.11 7.26 -19.98
N GLU A 143 -19.25 6.48 -20.64
CA GLU A 143 -19.04 6.49 -22.10
C GLU A 143 -19.99 5.52 -22.85
N VAL A 144 -21.19 5.25 -22.30
CA VAL A 144 -22.27 4.47 -22.95
C VAL A 144 -23.42 5.38 -23.35
#